data_AF-N1WUZ6-F1
#
_entry.id   AF-N1WUZ6-F1
#
_cell.length_a   1.000
_cell.length_b   1.000
_cell.length_c   1.000
_cell.angle_alpha   90.00
_cell.angle_beta   90.00
_cell.angle_gamma   90.00
#
_symmetry.space_group_name_H-M   'P 1'
#
loop_
_entity.id
_entity.type
_entity.pdbx_description
1 polymer ?
#
loop_
_entity_poly.entity_id
_entity_poly.type
_entity_poly.pdbx_seq_one_letter_code
_entity_poly.pdbx_strand_id
1 'polypeptide(L)' 'MDVTIEAVQVHGGYGYVREYHVERMMRDAKITKIYEGTSEIQKIVISRSILAD' A
#
# COMPACT_ATOMS: atom_id res chain seq x y z
N MET A 1 -1.50 2.08 1.02
CA MET A 1 -0.30 2.13 1.88
C MET A 1 -0.23 3.41 2.68
N ASP A 2 -0.47 4.57 2.06
CA ASP A 2 -0.23 5.87 2.70
C ASP A 2 -1.05 6.03 4.00
N VAL A 3 -2.35 5.70 3.94
CA VAL A 3 -3.25 5.68 5.11
C VAL A 3 -2.74 4.76 6.24
N THR A 4 -2.28 3.56 5.91
CA THR A 4 -1.82 2.60 6.93
C THR A 4 -0.48 2.99 7.54
N ILE A 5 0.38 3.69 6.79
CA ILE A 5 1.63 4.25 7.31
C ILE A 5 1.32 5.39 8.29
N GLU A 6 0.44 6.30 7.90
CA GLU A 6 0.01 7.41 8.75
C GLU A 6 -0.68 6.90 10.02
N ALA A 7 -1.50 5.84 9.90
CA ALA A 7 -2.14 5.22 11.06
C ALA A 7 -1.11 4.67 12.07
N VAL A 8 -0.04 4.02 11.61
CA VAL A 8 1.08 3.62 12.49
C VAL A 8 1.71 4.84 13.16
N GLN A 9 1.97 5.90 12.40
CA GLN A 9 2.57 7.14 12.91
C GLN A 9 1.71 7.81 14.00
N VAL A 10 0.40 7.87 13.82
CA VAL A 10 -0.55 8.43 14.81
C VAL A 10 -0.53 7.65 16.13
N HIS A 11 -0.35 6.33 16.06
CA HIS A 11 -0.25 5.48 17.26
C HIS A 11 1.14 5.53 17.91
N GLY A 12 2.12 6.22 17.32
CA GLY A 12 3.49 6.33 17.82
C GLY A 12 4.14 4.95 18.01
N GLY A 13 4.90 4.77 19.11
CA GLY A 13 5.56 3.50 19.42
C GLY A 13 4.59 2.32 19.55
N TYR A 14 3.37 2.56 20.04
CA TYR A 14 2.33 1.52 20.12
C TYR A 14 1.86 1.06 18.74
N GLY A 15 1.96 1.90 17.71
CA GLY A 15 1.64 1.53 16.34
C GLY A 15 2.62 0.55 15.70
N TYR A 16 3.79 0.35 16.30
CA TYR A 16 4.87 -0.50 15.78
C TYR A 16 5.00 -1.85 16.52
N VAL A 17 4.25 -2.04 17.61
CA VAL A 17 4.27 -3.29 18.38
C VAL A 17 3.06 -4.17 18.01
N ARG A 18 3.21 -5.49 18.16
CA ARG A 18 2.23 -6.48 17.66
C ARG A 18 0.94 -6.54 18.47
N GLU A 19 0.90 -5.91 19.63
CA GLU A 19 -0.28 -5.77 20.49
C GLU A 19 -1.38 -4.93 19.82
N TYR A 20 -1.00 -4.02 18.90
CA TYR A 20 -1.94 -3.20 18.15
C TYR A 20 -2.02 -3.63 16.69
N HIS A 21 -3.23 -3.64 16.13
CA HIS A 21 -3.52 -4.21 14.81
C HIS A 21 -2.97 -3.39 13.63
N VAL A 22 -2.59 -2.13 13.88
CA VAL A 22 -2.25 -1.17 12.82
C VAL A 22 -0.97 -1.53 12.07
N GLU A 23 0.02 -2.14 12.73
CA GLU A 23 1.24 -2.64 12.08
C GLU A 23 0.92 -3.75 11.06
N ARG A 24 -0.02 -4.65 11.41
CA ARG A 24 -0.46 -5.73 10.53
C ARG A 24 -1.15 -5.18 9.30
N MET A 25 -2.05 -4.21 9.49
CA MET A 25 -2.72 -3.53 8.38
C MET A 25 -1.72 -2.84 7.44
N MET A 26 -0.66 -2.21 7.98
CA MET A 26 0.41 -1.62 7.17
C MET A 26 1.15 -2.67 6.33
N ARG A 27 1.50 -3.82 6.91
CA ARG A 27 2.14 -4.92 6.19
C ARG A 27 1.23 -5.49 5.10
N ASP A 28 -0.03 -5.74 5.43
CA ASP A 28 -1.01 -6.29 4.49
C ASP A 28 -1.26 -5.29 3.34
N ALA A 29 -1.31 -3.99 3.61
CA ALA A 29 -1.45 -2.97 2.57
C ALA A 29 -0.26 -2.87 1.60
N LYS A 30 0.89 -3.49 1.88
CA LYS A 30 2.04 -3.50 0.95
C LYS A 30 1.83 -4.49 -0.20
N ILE A 31 1.21 -5.64 0.06
CA ILE A 31 1.02 -6.68 -0.99
C ILE A 31 0.15 -6.17 -2.13
N THR A 32 -0.77 -5.23 -1.83
CA THR A 32 -1.68 -4.66 -2.82
C THR A 32 -0.99 -3.88 -3.92
N LYS A 33 0.26 -3.47 -3.72
CA LYS A 33 1.08 -2.82 -4.74
C LYS A 33 1.85 -3.80 -5.64
N ILE A 34 1.83 -5.10 -5.34
CA ILE A 34 2.71 -6.11 -5.94
C ILE A 34 1.92 -7.23 -6.62
N TYR A 35 0.94 -7.80 -5.92
CA TYR A 35 0.14 -8.90 -6.46
C TYR A 35 -0.81 -8.44 -7.59
N GLU A 36 -1.29 -9.37 -8.41
CA GLU A 36 -2.23 -9.09 -9.52
C GLU A 36 -1.75 -7.96 -10.48
N GLY A 37 -0.43 -7.86 -10.64
CA GLY A 37 0.24 -6.81 -11.38
C GLY A 37 0.73 -5.69 -10.46
N THR A 38 2.04 -5.44 -10.50
CA THR A 38 2.65 -4.37 -9.70
C THR A 38 2.08 -3.01 -10.08
N SER A 39 2.22 -2.01 -9.20
CA SER A 39 1.79 -0.64 -9.49
C SER A 39 2.41 -0.09 -10.79
N GLU A 40 3.63 -0.50 -11.14
CA GLU A 40 4.30 -0.14 -12.40
C GLU A 40 3.65 -0.79 -13.61
N ILE A 41 3.27 -2.07 -13.53
CA ILE A 41 2.53 -2.77 -14.60
C ILE A 41 1.17 -2.11 -14.82
N GLN A 42 0.45 -1.79 -13.74
CA GLN A 42 -0.84 -1.09 -13.83
C GLN A 42 -0.69 0.26 -14.55
N LYS A 43 0.34 1.04 -14.22
CA LYS A 43 0.65 2.30 -14.92
C LYS A 43 0.91 2.08 -16.42
N ILE A 44 1.68 1.05 -16.79
CA ILE A 44 1.94 0.74 -18.21
C ILE A 44 0.64 0.39 -18.95
N VAL A 45 -0.23 -0.43 -18.37
CA VAL A 45 -1.52 -0.81 -18.96
C VAL A 45 -2.40 0.42 -19.17
N ILE A 46 -2.52 1.28 -18.15
CA ILE A 46 -3.28 2.52 -18.21
C ILE A 46 -2.69 3.47 -19.27
N SER A 47 -1.37 3.68 -19.27
CA SER A 47 -0.71 4.55 -20.24
C SER A 47 -0.92 4.08 -21.68
N ARG A 48 -0.84 2.78 -21.95
CA ARG A 48 -1.13 2.21 -23.27
C ARG A 48 -2.57 2.45 -23.68
N SER A 49 -3.51 2.36 -22.75
CA SER A 49 -4.93 2.64 -23.03
C SER A 49 -5.18 4.12 -23.34
N ILE A 50 -4.46 5.04 -22.70
CA ILE A 50 -4.62 6.50 -22.90
C ILE A 50 -3.94 6.96 -24.20
N LEU A 51 -2.81 6.34 -24.58
CA LEU A 51 -2.02 6.72 -25.76
C LEU A 51 -2.40 5.97 -27.05
N ALA A 52 -3.45 5.14 -27.02
CA ALA A 52 -3.89 4.36 -28.17
C ALA A 52 -4.67 5.18 -29.21
N ASP A 53 -4.94 6.45 -28.92
CA ASP A 53 -5.54 7.44 -29.82
C ASP A 53 -4.47 8.31 -30.51
#